data_AF-A0A950Q385-F1
#
_entry.id   AF-A0A950Q385-F1
#
_cell.length_a   1.000
_cell.length_b   1.000
_cell.length_c   1.000
_cell.angle_alpha   90.00
_cell.angle_beta   90.00
_cell.angle_gamma   90.00
#
_symmetry.space_group_name_H-M   'P 1'
#
loop_
_entity.id
_entity.type
_entity.pdbx_description
1 polymer ?
#
loop_
_entity_poly.entity_id
_entity_poly.type
_entity_poly.pdbx_seq_one_letter_code
_entity_poly.pdbx_strand_id
1 'polypeptide(L)'
;MSDSAALQSWRRRAWDAGAERPRPPRRLVAAAALAVACVFLGSRALNGAGTTTAQTPDATVGSPPCPAVASALHADINGDGCEEDVSYTDGVLTAGSLQLRVGLPGDRLTLGRWTCGAVTAALLRPATGEVFRFDGWATQGNSVSAVMLTRVEGAVGVHAAPRDGGRCDDLAIDRQTGPPVLVPSPPVAG
;
A
#
# COMPACT_ATOMS: atom_id res chain seq x y z
N MET A 1 -1.69 0.46 26.56
CA MET A 1 -0.84 1.00 25.46
C MET A 1 -1.49 0.55 24.17
N SER A 2 -1.91 1.47 23.31
CA SER A 2 -2.64 1.12 22.07
C SER A 2 -1.71 0.43 21.07
N ASP A 3 -2.19 -0.61 20.39
CA ASP A 3 -1.43 -1.41 19.42
C ASP A 3 -0.73 -0.57 18.36
N SER A 4 -1.32 0.57 17.98
CA SER A 4 -0.73 1.55 17.05
C SER A 4 0.60 2.13 17.56
N ALA A 5 0.73 2.41 18.86
CA ALA A 5 1.96 2.94 19.44
C ALA A 5 3.07 1.86 19.51
N ALA A 6 2.68 0.61 19.78
CA ALA A 6 3.59 -0.53 19.75
C ALA A 6 4.13 -0.76 18.32
N LEU A 7 3.24 -0.74 17.31
CA LEU A 7 3.60 -0.85 15.89
C LEU A 7 4.54 0.28 15.44
N GLN A 8 4.23 1.54 15.79
CA GLN A 8 5.12 2.65 15.44
C GLN A 8 6.48 2.60 16.16
N SER A 9 6.52 2.12 17.40
CA SER A 9 7.78 1.94 18.13
C SER A 9 8.66 0.85 17.51
N TRP A 10 8.04 -0.24 17.03
CA TRP A 10 8.73 -1.34 16.38
C TRP A 10 9.28 -0.91 15.01
N ARG A 11 8.48 -0.19 14.21
CA ARG A 11 8.91 0.36 12.91
C ARG A 11 10.17 1.23 13.02
N ARG A 12 10.19 2.17 13.98
CA ARG A 12 11.37 3.02 14.23
C ARG A 12 12.62 2.19 14.52
N ARG A 13 12.53 1.24 15.46
CA ARG A 13 13.67 0.38 15.82
C ARG A 13 14.17 -0.46 14.64
N ALA A 14 13.27 -1.01 13.83
CA ALA A 14 13.66 -1.80 12.65
C ALA A 14 14.38 -0.94 11.59
N TRP A 15 13.96 0.32 11.42
CA TRP A 15 14.60 1.25 10.49
C TRP A 15 15.96 1.74 10.98
N ASP A 16 16.07 2.07 12.27
CA ASP A 16 17.32 2.51 12.89
C ASP A 16 18.38 1.40 12.82
N ALA A 17 17.99 0.14 13.04
CA ALA A 17 18.88 -1.01 12.91
C ALA A 17 19.37 -1.26 11.46
N GLY A 18 18.59 -0.86 10.45
CA GLY A 18 18.98 -0.95 9.03
C GLY A 18 19.79 0.25 8.51
N ALA A 19 19.77 1.37 9.23
CA ALA A 19 20.46 2.61 8.85
C ALA A 19 21.96 2.59 9.19
N GLU A 20 22.40 1.72 10.09
CA GLU A 20 23.82 1.45 10.37
C GLU A 20 24.43 0.53 9.30
N ARG A 21 24.40 0.95 8.03
CA ARG A 21 25.21 0.29 7.00
C ARG A 21 26.70 0.58 7.27
N PRO A 22 27.58 -0.44 7.31
CA PRO A 22 29.02 -0.20 7.26
C PRO A 22 29.33 0.60 5.99
N ARG A 23 29.99 1.75 6.15
CA ARG A 23 30.48 2.53 5.01
C ARG A 23 31.35 1.60 4.15
N PRO A 24 31.04 1.37 2.86
CA PRO A 24 31.91 0.58 2.02
C PRO A 24 33.28 1.26 1.94
N PRO A 25 34.39 0.51 1.95
CA PRO A 25 35.71 1.10 1.80
C PRO A 25 35.78 1.84 0.47
N ARG A 26 36.15 3.12 0.53
CA ARG A 26 36.34 4.00 -0.63
C ARG A 26 37.39 3.40 -1.57
N ARG A 27 36.97 2.62 -2.56
CA ARG A 27 37.80 2.33 -3.74
C ARG A 27 37.75 3.57 -4.63
N LEU A 28 38.86 4.30 -4.68
CA LEU A 28 39.10 5.39 -5.61
C LEU A 28 39.04 4.85 -7.03
N VAL A 29 37.91 5.04 -7.71
CA VAL A 29 37.82 4.88 -9.17
C VAL A 29 37.87 6.29 -9.76
N ALA A 30 39.00 6.60 -10.40
CA ALA A 30 39.19 7.84 -11.12
C ALA A 30 38.24 7.90 -12.31
N ALA A 31 37.28 8.82 -12.27
CA ALA A 31 36.40 9.11 -13.40
C ALA A 31 37.00 10.25 -14.25
N ALA A 32 37.15 9.97 -15.53
CA ALA A 32 37.63 10.90 -16.55
C ALA A 32 36.68 12.11 -16.67
N ALA A 33 37.28 13.31 -16.70
CA ALA A 33 36.59 14.56 -16.93
C ALA A 33 36.29 14.74 -18.42
N LEU A 34 35.02 14.99 -18.75
CA LEU A 34 34.61 15.59 -20.02
C LEU A 34 33.88 16.89 -19.71
N ALA A 35 34.56 17.98 -20.01
CA ALA A 35 34.06 19.34 -19.93
C ALA A 35 33.10 19.63 -21.09
N VAL A 36 31.93 20.18 -20.78
CA VAL A 36 31.11 20.92 -21.75
C VAL A 36 30.70 22.22 -21.09
N ALA A 37 31.17 23.33 -21.64
CA ALA A 37 30.92 24.68 -21.17
C ALA A 37 30.42 25.56 -22.32
N CYS A 38 29.47 26.44 -21.96
CA CYS A 38 29.04 27.67 -22.62
C CYS A 38 28.12 27.47 -23.85
N VAL A 39 27.08 28.29 -24.13
CA VAL A 39 26.89 29.75 -23.96
C VAL A 39 25.38 30.10 -23.84
N PHE A 40 25.10 31.17 -23.09
CA PHE A 40 23.85 31.92 -22.87
C PHE A 40 23.17 32.47 -24.14
N LEU A 41 21.86 32.79 -24.11
CA LEU A 41 21.24 33.99 -24.76
C LEU A 41 19.70 34.06 -24.59
N GLY A 42 19.20 35.19 -24.05
CA GLY A 42 17.87 35.81 -24.32
C GLY A 42 16.62 35.15 -23.68
N SER A 43 15.61 35.83 -23.16
CA SER A 43 15.16 37.22 -23.32
C SER A 43 14.23 37.62 -22.17
N ARG A 44 14.28 38.89 -21.75
CA ARG A 44 13.29 39.52 -20.85
C ARG A 44 12.03 39.91 -21.64
N ALA A 45 10.86 39.75 -21.05
CA ALA A 45 9.71 40.62 -21.28
C ALA A 45 8.85 40.71 -20.00
N LEU A 46 8.79 41.92 -19.44
CA LEU A 46 7.81 42.35 -18.44
C LEU A 46 6.60 42.90 -19.19
N ASN A 47 5.39 42.50 -18.79
CA ASN A 47 4.11 43.22 -18.86
C ASN A 47 3.12 42.33 -18.07
N GLY A 48 2.40 42.75 -17.04
CA GLY A 48 1.86 44.08 -16.75
C GLY A 48 0.34 44.00 -16.74
N ALA A 49 -0.23 43.92 -15.55
CA ALA A 49 -1.63 44.20 -15.17
C ALA A 49 -2.77 43.39 -15.83
N GLY A 50 -3.37 42.51 -15.02
CA GLY A 50 -4.69 41.91 -15.27
C GLY A 50 -5.31 41.41 -13.97
N THR A 51 -5.94 42.34 -13.23
CA THR A 51 -7.06 42.15 -12.30
C THR A 51 -7.11 40.88 -11.43
N THR A 52 -6.67 41.03 -10.17
CA THR A 52 -7.10 40.22 -9.03
C THR A 52 -8.63 40.28 -8.92
N THR A 53 -9.31 39.25 -9.39
CA THR A 53 -10.71 39.03 -9.07
C THR A 53 -10.72 38.07 -7.89
N ALA A 54 -11.01 38.60 -6.70
CA ALA A 54 -11.32 37.78 -5.55
C ALA A 54 -12.62 37.01 -5.87
N GLN A 55 -12.50 35.70 -6.09
CA GLN A 55 -13.64 34.79 -6.16
C GLN A 55 -13.59 33.85 -4.96
N THR A 56 -14.48 34.10 -4.01
CA THR A 56 -15.15 33.05 -3.23
C THR A 56 -16.53 33.62 -2.92
N PRO A 57 -17.58 32.94 -3.35
CA PRO A 57 -18.08 31.84 -2.54
C PRO A 57 -18.28 30.54 -3.34
N ASP A 58 -17.82 29.46 -2.72
CA ASP A 58 -18.53 28.20 -2.60
C ASP A 58 -19.15 27.62 -3.88
N ALA A 59 -18.30 27.04 -4.70
CA ALA A 59 -18.72 25.86 -5.47
C ALA A 59 -18.27 24.64 -4.68
N THR A 60 -19.03 24.25 -3.65
CA THR A 60 -19.10 22.84 -3.27
C THR A 60 -19.67 22.12 -4.50
N VAL A 61 -18.78 21.72 -5.42
CA VAL A 61 -19.09 20.77 -6.49
C VAL A 61 -19.62 19.54 -5.76
N GLY A 62 -20.94 19.34 -5.81
CA GLY A 62 -21.56 18.19 -5.18
C GLY A 62 -20.93 16.94 -5.75
N SER A 63 -20.28 16.13 -4.90
CA SER A 63 -19.95 14.76 -5.28
C SER A 63 -21.25 14.09 -5.72
N PRO A 64 -21.36 13.65 -6.97
CA PRO A 64 -21.28 12.21 -7.13
C PRO A 64 -20.68 11.79 -8.48
N PRO A 65 -19.59 11.02 -8.43
CA PRO A 65 -19.46 9.98 -9.44
C PRO A 65 -19.16 8.59 -8.88
N CYS A 66 -19.31 8.36 -7.57
CA CYS A 66 -19.31 7.02 -6.95
C CYS A 66 -20.18 7.06 -5.68
N PRO A 67 -20.89 5.98 -5.31
CA PRO A 67 -21.51 5.85 -3.99
C PRO A 67 -20.46 6.00 -2.88
N ALA A 68 -20.82 6.67 -1.78
CA ALA A 68 -19.95 6.70 -0.62
C ALA A 68 -19.93 5.32 0.04
N VAL A 69 -18.74 4.78 0.24
CA VAL A 69 -18.50 3.49 0.90
C VAL A 69 -18.12 3.75 2.36
N ALA A 70 -18.85 3.12 3.28
CA ALA A 70 -18.62 3.25 4.72
C ALA A 70 -18.05 1.97 5.36
N SER A 71 -17.98 0.86 4.61
CA SER A 71 -17.47 -0.40 5.12
C SER A 71 -15.94 -0.37 5.27
N ALA A 72 -15.45 -1.19 6.20
CA ALA A 72 -14.01 -1.29 6.46
C ALA A 72 -13.23 -1.95 5.31
N LEU A 73 -13.90 -2.75 4.47
CA LEU A 73 -13.31 -3.37 3.30
C LEU A 73 -13.93 -2.74 2.06
N HIS A 74 -13.12 -2.05 1.29
CA HIS A 74 -13.52 -1.44 0.03
C HIS A 74 -12.34 -1.37 -0.93
N ALA A 75 -12.64 -1.42 -2.23
CA ALA A 75 -11.67 -1.31 -3.31
C ALA A 75 -12.40 -1.04 -4.63
N ASP A 76 -11.71 -0.47 -5.61
CA ASP A 76 -12.14 -0.45 -7.02
C ASP A 76 -11.75 -1.81 -7.64
N ILE A 77 -12.69 -2.76 -7.60
CA ILE A 77 -12.50 -4.14 -8.06
C ILE A 77 -12.69 -4.24 -9.58
N ASN A 78 -13.59 -3.44 -10.14
CA ASN A 78 -13.96 -3.52 -11.54
C ASN A 78 -13.12 -2.58 -12.45
N GLY A 79 -12.38 -1.64 -11.88
CA GLY A 79 -11.50 -0.70 -12.58
C GLY A 79 -12.20 0.53 -13.17
N ASP A 80 -13.42 0.85 -12.75
CA ASP A 80 -14.19 2.00 -13.22
C ASP A 80 -13.86 3.30 -12.46
N GLY A 81 -13.00 3.22 -11.43
CA GLY A 81 -12.60 4.33 -10.58
C GLY A 81 -13.47 4.52 -9.35
N CYS A 82 -14.46 3.68 -9.12
CA CYS A 82 -15.31 3.69 -7.94
C CYS A 82 -14.98 2.56 -6.98
N GLU A 83 -14.91 2.88 -5.69
CA GLU A 83 -14.78 1.85 -4.68
C GLU A 83 -16.12 1.14 -4.47
N GLU A 84 -16.08 -0.17 -4.39
CA GLU A 84 -17.20 -0.99 -3.96
C GLU A 84 -17.09 -1.34 -2.48
N ASP A 85 -18.24 -1.42 -1.81
CA ASP A 85 -18.35 -2.12 -0.53
C ASP A 85 -18.04 -3.60 -0.72
N VAL A 86 -17.11 -4.13 0.08
CA VAL A 86 -16.68 -5.52 0.02
C VAL A 86 -17.11 -6.27 1.26
N SER A 87 -17.73 -7.44 1.04
CA SER A 87 -17.93 -8.45 2.09
C SER A 87 -17.16 -9.71 1.74
N TYR A 88 -16.71 -10.42 2.78
CA TYR A 88 -15.97 -11.67 2.63
C TYR A 88 -16.49 -12.70 3.62
N THR A 89 -16.89 -13.87 3.13
CA THR A 89 -17.38 -14.96 3.96
C THR A 89 -17.03 -16.28 3.30
N ASP A 90 -16.42 -17.20 4.07
CA ASP A 90 -16.12 -18.57 3.69
C ASP A 90 -15.45 -18.74 2.31
N GLY A 91 -14.44 -17.91 2.02
CA GLY A 91 -13.69 -18.00 0.77
C GLY A 91 -14.35 -17.28 -0.41
N VAL A 92 -15.44 -16.54 -0.19
CA VAL A 92 -16.14 -15.77 -1.23
C VAL A 92 -16.12 -14.29 -0.88
N LEU A 93 -15.57 -13.49 -1.79
CA LEU A 93 -15.62 -12.04 -1.78
C LEU A 93 -16.80 -11.57 -2.63
N THR A 94 -17.64 -10.70 -2.09
CA THR A 94 -18.78 -10.09 -2.80
C THR A 94 -18.64 -8.57 -2.82
N ALA A 95 -18.81 -7.98 -4.01
CA ALA A 95 -18.79 -6.54 -4.24
C ALA A 95 -19.85 -6.18 -5.29
N GLY A 96 -20.93 -5.51 -4.87
CA GLY A 96 -22.09 -5.30 -5.73
C GLY A 96 -22.65 -6.62 -6.28
N SER A 97 -22.73 -6.75 -7.61
CA SER A 97 -23.13 -8.00 -8.30
C SER A 97 -21.99 -8.98 -8.55
N LEU A 98 -20.74 -8.60 -8.26
CA LEU A 98 -19.57 -9.43 -8.48
C LEU A 98 -19.35 -10.38 -7.30
N GLN A 99 -19.04 -11.64 -7.62
CA GLN A 99 -18.63 -12.65 -6.64
C GLN A 99 -17.34 -13.32 -7.11
N LEU A 100 -16.33 -13.31 -6.24
CA LEU A 100 -15.02 -13.89 -6.49
C LEU A 100 -14.73 -14.98 -5.44
N ARG A 101 -14.29 -16.16 -5.90
CA ARG A 101 -13.72 -17.16 -4.99
C ARG A 101 -12.29 -16.76 -4.66
N VAL A 102 -12.03 -16.45 -3.40
CA VAL A 102 -10.74 -15.99 -2.89
C VAL A 102 -10.37 -16.84 -1.68
N GLY A 103 -9.50 -17.83 -1.90
CA GLY A 103 -9.05 -18.75 -0.87
C GLY A 103 -10.06 -19.85 -0.51
N LEU A 104 -9.97 -20.32 0.72
CA LEU A 104 -10.77 -21.42 1.28
C LEU A 104 -11.62 -20.92 2.47
N PRO A 105 -12.66 -21.67 2.87
CA PRO A 105 -13.37 -21.41 4.11
C PRO A 105 -12.41 -21.37 5.32
N GLY A 106 -12.60 -20.38 6.19
CA GLY A 106 -11.75 -20.14 7.36
C GLY A 106 -10.49 -19.30 7.10
N ASP A 107 -10.16 -19.01 5.84
CA ASP A 107 -9.14 -18.02 5.52
C ASP A 107 -9.61 -16.62 5.95
N ARG A 108 -8.67 -15.71 6.20
CA ARG A 108 -8.92 -14.31 6.58
C ARG A 108 -8.45 -13.40 5.46
N LEU A 109 -9.24 -12.40 5.11
CA LEU A 109 -8.96 -11.47 4.03
C LEU A 109 -8.84 -10.04 4.55
N THR A 110 -7.87 -9.30 4.00
CA THR A 110 -7.78 -7.84 4.15
C THR A 110 -7.51 -7.22 2.78
N LEU A 111 -7.84 -5.93 2.66
CA LEU A 111 -7.56 -5.12 1.48
C LEU A 111 -6.54 -4.03 1.82
N GLY A 112 -5.72 -3.63 0.85
CA GLY A 112 -4.77 -2.53 1.02
C GLY A 112 -3.86 -2.30 -0.19
N ARG A 113 -3.06 -1.23 -0.13
CA ARG A 113 -2.15 -0.78 -1.19
C ARG A 113 -0.75 -1.32 -0.97
N TRP A 114 -0.56 -2.62 -1.19
CA TRP A 114 0.68 -3.33 -0.87
C TRP A 114 1.87 -2.88 -1.71
N THR A 115 1.62 -2.56 -2.99
CA THR A 115 2.61 -2.13 -3.97
C THR A 115 2.58 -0.62 -4.20
N CYS A 116 1.94 0.15 -3.32
CA CYS A 116 1.68 1.59 -3.47
C CYS A 116 0.84 1.95 -4.72
N GLY A 117 0.13 0.97 -5.28
CA GLY A 117 -0.80 1.13 -6.39
C GLY A 117 -2.25 0.98 -5.96
N ALA A 118 -3.04 0.29 -6.79
CA ALA A 118 -4.43 -0.05 -6.49
C ALA A 118 -4.57 -0.90 -5.21
N VAL A 119 -5.74 -0.81 -4.58
CA VAL A 119 -6.10 -1.67 -3.45
C VAL A 119 -6.34 -3.09 -3.95
N THR A 120 -5.67 -4.08 -3.37
CA THR A 120 -5.85 -5.49 -3.72
C THR A 120 -5.95 -6.36 -2.47
N ALA A 121 -6.31 -7.63 -2.65
CA ALA A 121 -6.47 -8.56 -1.54
C ALA A 121 -5.14 -9.10 -1.01
N ALA A 122 -5.08 -9.32 0.29
CA ALA A 122 -4.14 -10.22 0.95
C ALA A 122 -4.93 -11.21 1.81
N LEU A 123 -4.39 -12.42 1.95
CA LEU A 123 -5.07 -13.53 2.59
C LEU A 123 -4.15 -14.23 3.58
N LEU A 124 -4.65 -14.49 4.77
CA LEU A 124 -4.04 -15.35 5.76
C LEU A 124 -4.83 -16.66 5.82
N ARG A 125 -4.11 -17.79 5.84
CA ARG A 125 -4.66 -19.09 6.22
C ARG A 125 -4.26 -19.42 7.64
N PRO A 126 -5.13 -19.21 8.66
CA PRO A 126 -4.75 -19.44 10.05
C PRO A 126 -4.34 -20.88 10.34
N ALA A 127 -4.94 -21.85 9.64
CA ALA A 127 -4.65 -23.28 9.84
C ALA A 127 -3.18 -23.65 9.56
N THR A 128 -2.51 -22.94 8.65
CA THR A 128 -1.10 -23.20 8.27
C THR A 128 -0.18 -22.02 8.56
N GLY A 129 -0.73 -20.85 8.88
CA GLY A 129 0.00 -19.60 9.01
C GLY A 129 0.45 -19.00 7.67
N GLU A 130 0.02 -19.54 6.53
CA GLU A 130 0.46 -19.05 5.21
C GLU A 130 -0.18 -17.71 4.87
N VAL A 131 0.64 -16.80 4.33
CA VAL A 131 0.25 -15.44 3.97
C VAL A 131 0.44 -15.25 2.47
N PHE A 132 -0.62 -14.80 1.81
CA PHE A 132 -0.68 -14.61 0.37
C PHE A 132 -1.06 -13.17 0.03
N ARG A 133 -0.60 -12.70 -1.13
CA ARG A 133 -0.95 -11.40 -1.70
C ARG A 133 -1.42 -11.56 -3.13
N PHE A 134 -2.45 -10.83 -3.51
CA PHE A 134 -2.89 -10.69 -4.89
C PHE A 134 -2.41 -9.36 -5.44
N ASP A 135 -1.89 -9.36 -6.66
CA ASP A 135 -1.36 -8.15 -7.32
C ASP A 135 -2.41 -7.47 -8.22
N GLY A 136 -3.62 -8.00 -8.27
CA GLY A 136 -4.75 -7.46 -9.02
C GLY A 136 -6.03 -8.27 -8.79
N TRP A 137 -7.09 -7.86 -9.47
CA TRP A 137 -8.40 -8.50 -9.42
C TRP A 137 -8.62 -9.44 -10.60
N ALA A 138 -9.30 -10.55 -10.36
CA ALA A 138 -9.76 -11.43 -11.42
C ALA A 138 -10.85 -10.73 -12.25
N THR A 139 -10.86 -10.98 -13.56
CA THR A 139 -11.90 -10.49 -14.47
C THR A 139 -12.62 -11.67 -15.11
N GLN A 140 -13.69 -11.40 -15.86
CA GLN A 140 -14.41 -12.45 -16.58
C GLN A 140 -13.45 -13.18 -17.54
N GLY A 141 -13.25 -14.48 -17.30
CA GLY A 141 -12.36 -15.32 -18.10
C GLY A 141 -10.88 -15.24 -17.73
N ASN A 142 -10.46 -14.38 -16.79
CA ASN A 142 -9.07 -14.27 -16.36
C ASN A 142 -8.95 -14.39 -14.85
N SER A 143 -8.36 -15.49 -14.39
CA SER A 143 -8.04 -15.70 -12.97
C SER A 143 -6.72 -15.05 -12.60
N VAL A 144 -6.62 -14.53 -11.37
CA VAL A 144 -5.36 -14.04 -10.79
C VAL A 144 -4.88 -15.03 -9.74
N SER A 145 -3.61 -15.41 -9.83
CA SER A 145 -2.96 -16.25 -8.82
C SER A 145 -2.37 -15.40 -7.70
N ALA A 146 -2.48 -15.89 -6.47
CA ALA A 146 -1.82 -15.25 -5.33
C ALA A 146 -0.33 -15.57 -5.30
N VAL A 147 0.47 -14.62 -4.82
CA VAL A 147 1.87 -14.83 -4.46
C VAL A 147 1.93 -15.21 -2.98
N MET A 148 2.48 -16.38 -2.66
CA MET A 148 2.80 -16.73 -1.27
C MET A 148 3.98 -15.88 -0.80
N LEU A 149 3.77 -15.07 0.23
CA LEU A 149 4.81 -14.19 0.76
C LEU A 149 5.66 -14.90 1.81
N THR A 150 5.01 -15.53 2.79
CA THR A 150 5.67 -16.16 3.93
C THR A 150 4.70 -17.06 4.70
N ARG A 151 5.21 -17.67 5.78
CA ARG A 151 4.41 -18.33 6.80
C ARG A 151 4.71 -17.69 8.16
N VAL A 152 3.67 -17.35 8.91
CA VAL A 152 3.77 -16.78 10.26
C VAL A 152 3.16 -17.77 11.25
N GLU A 153 3.99 -18.32 12.13
CA GLU A 153 3.53 -19.24 13.18
C GLU A 153 2.59 -18.53 14.16
N GLY A 154 1.51 -19.21 14.55
CA GLY A 154 0.50 -18.69 15.47
C GLY A 154 -0.30 -17.51 14.92
N ALA A 155 -0.33 -17.32 13.60
CA ALA A 155 -1.11 -16.26 12.96
C ALA A 155 -2.63 -16.49 13.10
N VAL A 156 -3.34 -15.45 13.50
CA VAL A 156 -4.79 -15.50 13.78
C VAL A 156 -5.58 -14.39 13.09
N GLY A 157 -4.91 -13.31 12.71
CA GLY A 157 -5.52 -12.16 12.06
C GLY A 157 -4.59 -11.54 11.04
N VAL A 158 -5.18 -10.77 10.13
CA VAL A 158 -4.47 -10.05 9.08
C VAL A 158 -5.16 -8.73 8.84
N HIS A 159 -4.39 -7.65 8.73
CA HIS A 159 -4.93 -6.31 8.49
C HIS A 159 -3.93 -5.43 7.72
N ALA A 160 -4.45 -4.41 7.05
CA ALA A 160 -3.64 -3.34 6.48
C ALA A 160 -3.17 -2.39 7.59
N ALA A 161 -1.86 -2.11 7.62
CA ALA A 161 -1.30 -1.09 8.49
C ALA A 161 -0.75 0.07 7.63
N PRO A 162 -1.33 1.27 7.70
CA PRO A 162 -0.87 2.42 6.89
C PRO A 162 0.63 2.66 7.07
N ARG A 163 1.35 2.83 5.97
CA ARG A 163 2.77 3.22 5.97
C ARG A 163 2.88 4.73 6.14
N ASP A 164 4.02 5.20 6.68
CA ASP A 164 4.31 6.62 6.81
C ASP A 164 4.17 7.32 5.45
N GLY A 165 3.43 8.44 5.43
CA GLY A 165 3.07 9.15 4.20
C GLY A 165 1.73 8.72 3.57
N GLY A 166 1.05 7.70 4.12
CA GLY A 166 -0.38 7.40 3.87
C GLY A 166 -0.75 6.89 2.47
N ARG A 167 0.22 6.69 1.58
CA ARG A 167 -0.02 6.25 0.19
C ARG A 167 0.10 4.74 -0.04
N CYS A 168 0.63 4.01 0.94
CA CYS A 168 0.82 2.57 0.86
C CYS A 168 0.51 1.93 2.21
N ASP A 169 0.28 0.62 2.19
CA ASP A 169 0.00 -0.16 3.38
C ASP A 169 1.05 -1.26 3.54
N ASP A 170 1.43 -1.53 4.79
CA ASP A 170 2.13 -2.76 5.17
C ASP A 170 1.09 -3.84 5.46
N LEU A 171 1.43 -5.09 5.15
CA LEU A 171 0.61 -6.24 5.54
C LEU A 171 0.98 -6.66 6.95
N ALA A 172 0.09 -6.47 7.91
CA ALA A 172 0.30 -6.82 9.31
C ALA A 172 -0.40 -8.15 9.64
N ILE A 173 0.32 -9.06 10.28
CA ILE A 173 -0.16 -10.37 10.70
C ILE A 173 -0.24 -10.41 12.23
N ASP A 174 -1.47 -10.52 12.74
CA ASP A 174 -1.73 -10.69 14.17
C ASP A 174 -1.40 -12.11 14.59
N ARG A 175 -0.70 -12.22 15.71
CA ARG A 175 -0.33 -13.51 16.30
C ARG A 175 -1.14 -13.73 17.57
N GLN A 176 -1.44 -15.00 17.85
CA GLN A 176 -2.08 -15.41 19.09
C GLN A 176 -1.31 -14.91 20.33
N THR A 177 0.02 -14.80 20.21
CA THR A 177 0.91 -14.30 21.26
C THR A 177 1.96 -13.35 20.68
N GLY A 178 2.24 -12.26 21.41
CA GLY A 178 3.25 -11.27 21.03
C GLY A 178 2.73 -10.21 20.05
N PRO A 179 3.59 -9.28 19.61
CA PRO A 179 3.20 -8.19 18.72
C PRO A 179 2.91 -8.70 17.29
N PRO A 180 2.17 -7.95 16.46
CA PRO A 180 2.01 -8.27 15.05
C PRO A 180 3.34 -8.28 14.29
N VAL A 181 3.37 -9.02 13.17
CA VAL A 181 4.52 -9.08 12.24
C VAL A 181 4.16 -8.36 10.95
N LEU A 182 5.02 -7.44 10.49
CA LEU A 182 4.86 -6.81 9.18
C LEU A 182 5.50 -7.68 8.08
N VAL A 183 4.79 -7.83 6.96
CA VAL A 183 5.19 -8.64 5.81
C VAL A 183 5.29 -7.75 4.55
N PRO A 184 6.35 -7.88 3.73
CA PRO A 184 7.53 -8.71 3.97
C PRO A 184 8.33 -8.19 5.17
N SER A 185 8.90 -9.12 5.94
CA SER A 185 9.76 -8.75 7.07
C SER A 185 10.91 -7.89 6.55
N PRO A 186 11.29 -6.80 7.25
CA PRO A 186 12.54 -6.11 6.94
C PRO A 186 13.70 -7.11 6.97
N PRO A 187 14.71 -6.97 6.10
CA PRO A 187 15.88 -7.84 6.15
C PRO A 187 16.51 -7.75 7.55
N VAL A 188 16.70 -8.91 8.19
CA VAL A 188 17.43 -8.98 9.46
C VAL A 188 18.89 -8.64 9.16
N ALA A 189 19.43 -7.58 9.78
CA ALA A 189 20.86 -7.32 9.72
C ALA A 189 21.59 -8.50 10.39
N GLY A 190 22.40 -9.22 9.61
CA GLY A 190 23.25 -10.31 10.09
C GLY A 190 24.55 -9.83 10.71
#